data_AF-A0A8H4ACX1-F1
#
_entry.id   AF-A0A8H4ACX1-F1
#
_cell.length_a   1.000
_cell.length_b   1.000
_cell.length_c   1.000
_cell.angle_alpha   90.00
_cell.angle_beta   90.00
_cell.angle_gamma   90.00
#
_symmetry.space_group_name_H-M   'P 1'
#
loop_
_entity.id
_entity.type
_entity.pdbx_description
1 polymer ?
#
loop_
_entity_poly.entity_id
_entity_poly.type
_entity_poly.pdbx_seq_one_letter_code
_entity_poly.pdbx_strand_id
1 'polypeptide(L)'
;MATKIFMGDMPELMEIILNLINNEFYSLYSCALLSIYPVLESKVEEWIIFQNDLVNSNRSYKSLEYHIFNSLFKLFVESGATLHKLDLYFTDYGINSEIFYSLGEKNYFSQNFQDLSFYLGPITELNTENAIALLKILVKNATELNSLKLDGFYPDYEPQLLHALICIIKSQEQLRQFSLVGGGIPKEFYGVISALENQSNSLQEVIIENCAINTEFKVLMNCKNLEILRIKD
;
A
#
# COMPACT_ATOMS: atom_id res chain seq x y z
N MET A 1 14.10 -26.75 -24.00
CA MET A 1 14.50 -25.60 -24.85
C MET A 1 14.28 -24.35 -24.03
N ALA A 2 15.35 -23.62 -23.74
CA ALA A 2 15.31 -22.37 -22.99
C ALA A 2 14.66 -21.28 -23.85
N THR A 3 13.56 -20.72 -23.37
CA THR A 3 12.90 -19.54 -23.94
C THR A 3 13.84 -18.36 -23.80
N LYS A 4 14.53 -18.00 -24.89
CA LYS A 4 15.25 -16.73 -24.99
C LYS A 4 14.23 -15.61 -24.89
N ILE A 5 14.20 -14.95 -23.74
CA ILE A 5 13.52 -13.67 -23.54
C ILE A 5 14.23 -12.67 -24.46
N PHE A 6 13.50 -12.08 -25.40
CA PHE A 6 13.97 -10.93 -26.17
C PHE A 6 14.18 -9.78 -25.18
N MET A 7 15.41 -9.63 -24.69
CA MET A 7 15.87 -8.58 -23.78
C MET A 7 16.42 -7.35 -24.53
N GLY A 8 16.32 -7.33 -25.86
CA GLY A 8 16.99 -6.34 -26.73
C GLY A 8 16.51 -4.90 -26.53
N ASP A 9 15.21 -4.70 -26.29
CA ASP A 9 14.61 -3.35 -26.33
C ASP A 9 14.29 -2.79 -24.93
N MET A 10 14.50 -3.57 -23.87
CA MET A 10 14.22 -3.17 -22.48
C MET A 10 15.12 -2.04 -21.97
N PRO A 11 16.43 -1.95 -22.30
CA PRO A 11 17.28 -0.85 -21.83
C PRO A 11 16.87 0.49 -22.42
N GLU A 12 16.59 0.56 -23.72
CA GLU A 12 16.13 1.77 -24.40
C GLU A 12 14.74 2.18 -23.90
N LEU A 13 13.87 1.22 -23.60
CA LEU A 13 12.58 1.48 -23.00
C LEU A 13 12.68 1.95 -21.54
N MET A 14 13.57 1.35 -20.75
CA MET A 14 13.86 1.80 -19.40
C MET A 14 14.46 3.20 -19.42
N GLU A 15 15.27 3.53 -20.42
CA GLU A 15 15.81 4.87 -20.66
C GLU A 15 14.74 5.87 -21.12
N ILE A 16 13.80 5.48 -21.98
CA ILE A 16 12.65 6.31 -22.39
C ILE A 16 11.72 6.55 -21.21
N ILE A 17 11.39 5.52 -20.43
CA ILE A 17 10.60 5.61 -19.20
C ILE A 17 11.33 6.50 -18.19
N LEU A 18 12.63 6.28 -17.96
CA LEU A 18 13.46 7.13 -17.10
C LEU A 18 13.53 8.57 -17.61
N ASN A 19 13.53 8.82 -18.92
CA ASN A 19 13.55 10.17 -19.49
C ASN A 19 12.19 10.88 -19.40
N LEU A 20 11.09 10.15 -19.60
CA LEU A 20 9.73 10.65 -19.38
C LEU A 20 9.52 10.96 -17.90
N ILE A 21 9.94 10.04 -17.04
CA ILE A 21 9.90 10.17 -15.59
C ILE A 21 10.83 11.27 -15.11
N ASN A 22 12.06 11.41 -15.60
CA ASN A 22 13.00 12.47 -15.22
C ASN A 22 12.45 13.86 -15.57
N ASN A 23 11.83 14.03 -16.74
CA ASN A 23 11.20 15.30 -17.11
C ASN A 23 10.02 15.68 -16.19
N GLU A 24 9.32 14.70 -15.62
CA GLU A 24 8.25 14.95 -14.63
C GLU A 24 8.76 14.96 -13.17
N PHE A 25 9.84 14.24 -12.85
CA PHE A 25 10.43 14.12 -11.50
C PHE A 25 11.06 15.42 -11.02
N TYR A 26 11.60 16.26 -11.92
CA TYR A 26 12.02 17.61 -11.55
C TYR A 26 10.86 18.48 -11.05
N SER A 27 9.60 18.12 -11.34
CA SER A 27 8.39 18.78 -10.83
C SER A 27 7.73 18.06 -9.64
N LEU A 28 8.05 16.78 -9.41
CA LEU A 28 7.43 15.90 -8.41
C LEU A 28 8.24 15.75 -7.11
N TYR A 29 9.23 16.62 -6.87
CA TYR A 29 10.04 16.67 -5.65
C TYR A 29 9.25 16.92 -4.35
N SER A 30 7.91 16.93 -4.37
CA SER A 30 7.09 17.16 -3.18
C SER A 30 5.83 16.32 -3.00
N CYS A 31 5.38 15.46 -3.93
CA CYS A 31 4.04 14.85 -3.77
C CYS A 31 3.90 13.44 -4.36
N ALA A 32 3.44 12.53 -3.49
CA ALA A 32 2.61 11.36 -3.74
C ALA A 32 3.02 10.42 -4.90
N LEU A 33 3.45 9.21 -4.54
CA LEU A 33 3.60 8.07 -5.46
C LEU A 33 2.29 7.64 -6.18
N LEU A 34 1.16 8.34 -5.96
CA LEU A 34 -0.17 7.97 -6.48
C LEU A 34 -0.84 8.92 -7.44
N SER A 35 -0.27 10.09 -7.73
CA SER A 35 -0.68 10.79 -8.96
C SER A 35 -0.13 10.08 -10.21
N ILE A 36 0.85 9.19 -10.04
CA ILE A 36 1.53 8.51 -11.14
C ILE A 36 0.77 7.25 -11.58
N TYR A 37 0.06 6.52 -10.72
CA TYR A 37 -0.56 5.23 -11.12
C TYR A 37 -1.54 5.38 -12.30
N PRO A 38 -2.53 6.29 -12.31
CA PRO A 38 -3.46 6.42 -13.45
C PRO A 38 -2.79 6.97 -14.72
N VAL A 39 -1.80 7.86 -14.56
CA VAL A 39 -1.06 8.45 -15.68
C VAL A 39 -0.14 7.41 -16.31
N LEU A 40 0.56 6.66 -15.48
CA LEU A 40 1.45 5.59 -15.90
C LEU A 40 0.68 4.40 -16.45
N GLU A 41 -0.46 4.03 -15.85
CA GLU A 41 -1.43 3.06 -16.37
C GLU A 41 -1.86 3.48 -17.78
N SER A 42 -2.30 4.73 -17.99
CA SER A 42 -2.71 5.20 -19.32
C SER A 42 -1.57 5.20 -20.35
N LYS A 43 -0.34 5.50 -19.94
CA LYS A 43 0.83 5.53 -20.84
C LYS A 43 1.35 4.12 -21.15
N VAL A 44 1.26 3.21 -20.18
CA VAL A 44 1.53 1.80 -20.35
C VAL A 44 0.44 1.16 -21.21
N GLU A 45 -0.84 1.52 -21.04
CA GLU A 45 -1.95 1.14 -21.92
C GLU A 45 -1.70 1.57 -23.36
N GLU A 46 -1.42 2.86 -23.60
CA GLU A 46 -1.11 3.40 -24.93
C GLU A 46 0.06 2.65 -25.59
N TRP A 47 1.13 2.37 -24.84
CA TRP A 47 2.29 1.65 -25.36
C TRP A 47 2.00 0.17 -25.61
N ILE A 48 1.22 -0.50 -24.75
CA ILE A 48 0.86 -1.91 -24.96
C ILE A 48 -0.10 -2.05 -26.14
N ILE A 49 -1.01 -1.11 -26.36
CA ILE A 49 -1.83 -1.03 -27.58
C ILE A 49 -0.91 -0.91 -28.81
N PHE A 50 0.07 0.00 -28.76
CA PHE A 50 1.07 0.16 -29.81
C PHE A 50 1.91 -1.10 -30.07
N GLN A 51 2.27 -1.87 -29.02
CA GLN A 51 3.01 -3.13 -29.14
C GLN A 51 2.13 -4.29 -29.60
N ASN A 52 0.85 -4.36 -29.22
CA ASN A 52 -0.09 -5.38 -29.68
C ASN A 52 -0.38 -5.24 -31.18
N ASP A 53 -0.37 -4.01 -31.71
CA ASP A 53 -0.42 -3.75 -33.15
C ASP A 53 0.85 -4.24 -33.90
N LEU A 54 1.98 -4.40 -33.20
CA LEU A 54 3.26 -4.87 -33.75
C LEU A 54 3.53 -6.36 -33.52
N VAL A 55 3.03 -6.94 -32.42
CA VAL A 55 3.35 -8.30 -31.97
C VAL A 55 2.05 -9.01 -31.57
N ASN A 56 1.50 -9.81 -32.50
CA ASN A 56 0.37 -10.74 -32.31
C ASN A 56 0.65 -11.79 -31.22
N SER A 57 0.74 -11.39 -29.95
CA SER A 57 0.94 -12.34 -28.85
C SER A 57 0.06 -11.97 -27.66
N ASN A 58 -0.88 -12.87 -27.35
CA ASN A 58 -1.70 -12.90 -26.13
C ASN A 58 -0.84 -13.14 -24.86
N ARG A 59 0.25 -12.40 -24.65
CA ARG A 59 0.83 -12.31 -23.31
C ARG A 59 -0.06 -11.40 -22.49
N SER A 60 -0.49 -11.91 -21.33
CA SER A 60 -1.42 -11.21 -20.44
C SER A 60 -0.90 -9.82 -20.13
N TYR A 61 -1.59 -8.80 -20.66
CA TYR A 61 -1.44 -7.37 -20.41
C TYR A 61 -1.01 -7.05 -18.96
N LYS A 62 -1.64 -7.75 -18.00
CA LYS A 62 -1.42 -7.58 -16.55
C LYS A 62 -0.01 -7.95 -16.07
N SER A 63 0.65 -8.91 -16.73
CA SER A 63 2.00 -9.33 -16.36
C SER A 63 3.04 -8.25 -16.67
N LEU A 64 2.84 -7.48 -17.73
CA LEU A 64 3.79 -6.46 -18.18
C LEU A 64 3.65 -5.18 -17.35
N GLU A 65 2.41 -4.75 -17.11
CA GLU A 65 2.09 -3.65 -16.19
C GLU A 65 2.75 -3.87 -14.82
N TYR A 66 2.63 -5.09 -14.27
CA TYR A 66 3.25 -5.45 -13.01
C TYR A 66 4.79 -5.39 -13.04
N HIS A 67 5.43 -5.90 -14.10
CA HIS A 67 6.89 -5.82 -14.21
C HIS A 67 7.36 -4.36 -14.25
N ILE A 68 6.68 -3.51 -15.01
CA ILE A 68 6.97 -2.08 -15.08
C ILE A 68 6.78 -1.44 -13.70
N PHE A 69 5.67 -1.70 -13.02
CA PHE A 69 5.40 -1.18 -11.67
C PHE A 69 6.53 -1.55 -10.68
N ASN A 70 6.96 -2.80 -10.63
CA ASN A 70 8.03 -3.22 -9.71
C ASN A 70 9.38 -2.62 -10.06
N SER A 71 9.70 -2.50 -11.35
CA SER A 71 10.93 -1.84 -11.79
C SER A 71 10.94 -0.37 -11.38
N LEU A 72 9.83 0.34 -11.56
CA LEU A 72 9.70 1.73 -11.17
C LEU A 72 9.73 1.91 -9.67
N PHE A 73 9.04 1.05 -8.92
CA PHE A 73 9.05 1.13 -7.48
C PHE A 73 10.45 0.83 -6.92
N LYS A 74 11.17 -0.15 -7.48
CA LYS A 74 12.56 -0.41 -7.15
C LYS A 74 13.46 0.80 -7.45
N LEU A 75 13.33 1.41 -8.62
CA LEU A 75 14.07 2.64 -8.97
C LEU A 75 13.79 3.78 -8.00
N PHE A 76 12.53 3.98 -7.62
CA PHE A 76 12.16 4.96 -6.59
C PHE A 76 12.87 4.68 -5.26
N VAL A 77 12.82 3.43 -4.78
CA VAL A 77 13.52 2.99 -3.55
C VAL A 77 15.04 3.07 -3.68
N GLU A 78 15.58 3.02 -4.90
CA GLU A 78 17.01 3.20 -5.15
C GLU A 78 17.43 4.67 -5.19
N SER A 79 16.53 5.57 -5.59
CA SER A 79 16.81 7.00 -5.83
C SER A 79 17.15 7.84 -4.60
N GLY A 80 16.84 7.39 -3.38
CA GLY A 80 17.03 8.20 -2.18
C GLY A 80 15.90 9.19 -1.89
N ALA A 81 14.78 9.12 -2.61
CA ALA A 81 13.64 10.01 -2.43
C ALA A 81 12.98 9.87 -1.05
N THR A 82 12.48 10.98 -0.50
CA THR A 82 11.71 10.99 0.74
C THR A 82 10.27 10.57 0.47
N LEU A 83 9.74 9.65 1.28
CA LEU A 83 8.40 9.13 1.15
C LEU A 83 7.49 9.71 2.25
N HIS A 84 6.56 10.58 1.87
CA HIS A 84 5.59 11.13 2.81
C HIS A 84 4.32 10.29 2.92
N LYS A 85 3.89 9.75 1.78
CA LYS A 85 2.65 8.99 1.62
C LYS A 85 2.88 7.80 0.70
N LEU A 86 2.35 6.65 1.10
CA LEU A 86 2.40 5.41 0.34
C LEU A 86 1.00 4.81 0.30
N ASP A 87 0.39 4.75 -0.89
CA ASP A 87 -0.80 3.94 -1.13
C ASP A 87 -0.47 2.75 -2.05
N LEU A 88 -0.86 1.55 -1.66
CA LEU A 88 -0.58 0.33 -2.43
C LEU A 88 -1.86 -0.42 -2.78
N TYR A 89 -1.88 -1.02 -3.96
CA TYR A 89 -2.98 -1.88 -4.40
C TYR A 89 -2.44 -3.29 -4.61
N PHE A 90 -2.72 -4.19 -3.67
CA PHE A 90 -2.28 -5.58 -3.73
C PHE A 90 -3.20 -6.38 -4.66
N THR A 91 -2.66 -6.82 -5.80
CA THR A 91 -3.33 -7.67 -6.81
C THR A 91 -2.67 -9.02 -6.91
N ASP A 92 -3.29 -10.00 -7.55
CA ASP A 92 -2.75 -11.36 -7.74
C ASP A 92 -1.33 -11.44 -8.32
N TYR A 93 -0.84 -10.37 -8.95
CA TYR A 93 0.52 -10.28 -9.47
C TYR A 93 1.54 -9.82 -8.41
N GLY A 94 1.07 -9.19 -7.31
CA GLY A 94 1.66 -9.02 -5.98
C GLY A 94 3.04 -8.38 -5.93
N ILE A 95 3.22 -7.17 -5.36
CA ILE A 95 4.51 -6.44 -5.33
C ILE A 95 5.67 -7.34 -4.86
N ASN A 96 6.82 -7.29 -5.52
CA ASN A 96 7.97 -8.11 -5.14
C ASN A 96 8.43 -7.75 -3.71
N SER A 97 8.42 -8.72 -2.82
CA SER A 97 8.74 -8.55 -1.40
C SER A 97 10.16 -7.99 -1.16
N GLU A 98 11.11 -8.23 -2.07
CA GLU A 98 12.46 -7.65 -2.06
C GLU A 98 12.44 -6.11 -1.97
N ILE A 99 11.45 -5.47 -2.60
CA ILE A 99 11.28 -4.01 -2.59
C ILE A 99 10.95 -3.52 -1.17
N PHE A 100 10.13 -4.26 -0.42
CA PHE A 100 9.80 -3.89 0.96
C PHE A 100 11.01 -4.01 1.88
N TYR A 101 11.82 -5.06 1.74
CA TYR A 101 13.07 -5.19 2.50
C TYR A 101 14.01 -4.02 2.22
N SER A 102 14.15 -3.64 0.94
CA SER A 102 14.96 -2.49 0.51
C SER A 102 14.46 -1.17 1.10
N LEU A 103 13.14 -0.99 1.20
CA LEU A 103 12.52 0.15 1.87
C LEU A 103 12.88 0.21 3.36
N GLY A 104 12.85 -0.94 4.03
CA GLY A 104 13.17 -1.07 5.45
C GLY A 104 14.64 -0.78 5.78
N GLU A 105 15.58 -1.25 4.97
CA GLU A 105 17.03 -1.09 5.22
C GLU A 105 17.50 0.36 5.07
N LYS A 106 16.86 1.13 4.21
CA LYS A 106 17.27 2.51 3.88
C LYS A 106 16.67 3.58 4.79
N ASN A 107 15.96 3.20 5.86
CA ASN A 107 15.30 4.11 6.81
C ASN A 107 14.40 5.17 6.15
N TYR A 108 13.83 4.89 4.98
CA TYR A 108 12.97 5.85 4.27
C TYR A 108 11.76 6.29 5.07
N PHE A 109 11.29 5.42 5.96
CA PHE A 109 10.13 5.67 6.79
C PHE A 109 10.44 6.51 8.03
N SER A 110 11.72 6.76 8.32
CA SER A 110 12.16 7.40 9.55
C SER A 110 12.16 8.94 9.48
N GLN A 111 11.94 9.53 8.30
CA GLN A 111 11.84 10.98 8.13
C GLN A 111 10.64 11.32 7.26
N ASN A 112 9.58 11.84 7.89
CA ASN A 112 8.38 12.43 7.27
C ASN A 112 7.35 11.46 6.67
N PHE A 113 7.46 10.14 6.87
CA PHE A 113 6.42 9.21 6.43
C PHE A 113 5.20 9.28 7.36
N GLN A 114 4.08 9.77 6.84
CA GLN A 114 2.89 10.08 7.65
C GLN A 114 1.66 9.29 7.23
N ASP A 115 1.54 8.94 5.95
CA ASP A 115 0.31 8.36 5.43
C ASP A 115 0.57 7.01 4.77
N LEU A 116 -0.07 5.98 5.31
CA LEU A 116 -0.12 4.66 4.69
C LEU A 116 -1.56 4.33 4.30
N SER A 117 -1.77 3.96 3.04
CA SER A 117 -2.95 3.26 2.62
C SER A 117 -2.59 1.98 1.88
N PHE A 118 -3.40 0.94 2.01
CA PHE A 118 -3.39 -0.10 1.01
C PHE A 118 -4.74 -0.76 0.85
N TYR A 119 -5.01 -1.16 -0.38
CA TYR A 119 -6.15 -1.98 -0.76
C TYR A 119 -5.68 -3.41 -0.96
N LEU A 120 -6.35 -4.33 -0.28
CA LEU A 120 -6.20 -5.75 -0.48
C LEU A 120 -7.27 -6.18 -1.48
N GLY A 121 -6.87 -6.53 -2.69
CA GLY A 121 -7.77 -7.15 -3.65
C GLY A 121 -8.23 -8.54 -3.19
N PRO A 122 -8.75 -9.37 -4.11
CA PRO A 122 -9.05 -10.77 -3.80
C PRO A 122 -7.90 -11.38 -3.01
N ILE A 123 -8.21 -11.92 -1.83
CA ILE A 123 -7.19 -12.45 -0.95
C ILE A 123 -6.51 -13.62 -1.65
N THR A 124 -5.24 -13.40 -1.98
CA THR A 124 -4.29 -14.45 -2.34
C THR A 124 -3.25 -14.54 -1.23
N GLU A 125 -2.70 -15.73 -1.01
CA GLU A 125 -1.62 -15.94 -0.03
C GLU A 125 -0.48 -14.93 -0.24
N LEU A 126 -0.11 -14.67 -1.50
CA LEU A 126 0.94 -13.72 -1.87
C LEU A 126 0.63 -12.28 -1.42
N ASN A 127 -0.61 -11.82 -1.62
CA ASN A 127 -1.02 -10.46 -1.22
C ASN A 127 -0.96 -10.30 0.29
N THR A 128 -1.47 -11.28 1.02
CA THR A 128 -1.46 -11.27 2.49
C THR A 128 -0.03 -11.28 3.03
N GLU A 129 0.83 -12.17 2.51
CA GLU A 129 2.23 -12.26 2.93
C GLU A 129 2.98 -10.95 2.71
N ASN A 130 2.78 -10.33 1.53
CA ASN A 130 3.40 -9.07 1.19
C ASN A 130 2.94 -7.91 2.09
N ALA A 131 1.64 -7.82 2.36
CA ALA A 131 1.09 -6.83 3.28
C ALA A 131 1.63 -7.04 4.71
N ILE A 132 1.67 -8.29 5.20
CA ILE A 132 2.26 -8.63 6.50
C ILE A 132 3.73 -8.24 6.57
N ALA A 133 4.51 -8.52 5.52
CA ALA A 133 5.92 -8.19 5.45
C ALA A 133 6.13 -6.67 5.52
N LEU A 134 5.37 -5.90 4.74
CA LEU A 134 5.40 -4.44 4.77
C LEU A 134 5.05 -3.90 6.16
N LEU A 135 3.95 -4.34 6.76
CA LEU A 135 3.54 -3.90 8.10
C LEU A 135 4.62 -4.19 9.16
N LYS A 136 5.25 -5.38 9.12
CA LYS A 136 6.35 -5.73 10.03
C LYS A 136 7.57 -4.84 9.87
N ILE A 137 7.86 -4.40 8.64
CA ILE A 137 8.96 -3.48 8.35
C ILE A 137 8.62 -2.08 8.87
N LEU A 138 7.39 -1.62 8.66
CA LEU A 138 6.92 -0.32 9.14
C LEU A 138 6.90 -0.25 10.67
N VAL A 139 6.50 -1.30 11.38
CA VAL A 139 6.57 -1.36 12.85
C VAL A 139 7.97 -1.04 13.39
N LYS A 140 9.02 -1.39 12.65
CA LYS A 140 10.42 -1.17 13.06
C LYS A 140 10.95 0.21 12.66
N ASN A 141 10.39 0.80 11.60
CA ASN A 141 11.01 1.92 10.91
C ASN A 141 10.13 3.18 10.85
N ALA A 142 8.86 3.07 11.21
CA ALA A 142 7.84 4.14 11.18
C ALA A 142 7.13 4.23 12.54
N THR A 143 7.31 5.35 13.23
CA THR A 143 6.67 5.66 14.51
C THR A 143 5.73 6.86 14.45
N GLU A 144 5.73 7.62 13.35
CA GLU A 144 5.02 8.90 13.21
C GLU A 144 3.92 8.86 12.15
N LEU A 145 3.32 7.69 11.89
CA LEU A 145 2.16 7.63 10.99
C LEU A 145 0.99 8.43 11.57
N ASN A 146 0.51 9.39 10.78
CA ASN A 146 -0.70 10.16 11.05
C ASN A 146 -1.94 9.43 10.55
N SER A 147 -1.86 8.78 9.39
CA SER A 147 -3.00 8.09 8.75
C SER A 147 -2.65 6.65 8.39
N LEU A 148 -3.54 5.73 8.77
CA LEU A 148 -3.50 4.32 8.38
C LEU A 148 -4.85 3.90 7.79
N LYS A 149 -4.87 3.53 6.51
CA LYS A 149 -6.09 3.17 5.77
C LYS A 149 -5.96 1.79 5.12
N LEU A 150 -6.80 0.85 5.51
CA LEU A 150 -6.85 -0.48 4.93
C LEU A 150 -8.22 -0.70 4.29
N ASP A 151 -8.21 -1.17 3.05
CA ASP A 151 -9.42 -1.53 2.30
C ASP A 151 -9.32 -2.97 1.79
N GLY A 152 -10.46 -3.61 1.54
CA GLY A 152 -10.58 -5.00 1.12
C GLY A 152 -10.16 -6.01 2.20
N PHE A 153 -10.27 -5.65 3.47
CA PHE A 153 -9.80 -6.47 4.59
C PHE A 153 -10.83 -7.51 5.04
N TYR A 154 -10.45 -8.79 5.15
CA TYR A 154 -11.33 -9.84 5.67
C TYR A 154 -10.76 -10.44 6.98
N PRO A 155 -11.22 -9.98 8.16
CA PRO A 155 -10.63 -10.36 9.45
C PRO A 155 -10.66 -11.86 9.73
N ASP A 156 -11.76 -12.52 9.39
CA ASP A 156 -12.01 -13.93 9.73
C ASP A 156 -11.09 -14.92 8.99
N TYR A 157 -10.46 -14.48 7.90
CA TYR A 157 -9.63 -15.32 7.05
C TYR A 157 -8.14 -15.21 7.38
N GLU A 158 -7.68 -14.11 7.98
CA GLU A 158 -6.24 -13.78 8.05
C GLU A 158 -5.81 -13.25 9.44
N PRO A 159 -5.73 -14.13 10.47
CA PRO A 159 -5.36 -13.73 11.83
C PRO A 159 -3.94 -13.15 11.93
N GLN A 160 -3.02 -13.52 11.03
CA GLN A 160 -1.67 -12.98 11.02
C GLN A 160 -1.63 -11.51 10.56
N LEU A 161 -2.47 -11.16 9.57
CA LEU A 161 -2.58 -9.79 9.09
C LEU A 161 -3.24 -8.89 10.14
N LEU A 162 -4.28 -9.39 10.81
CA LEU A 162 -4.86 -8.74 12.00
C LEU A 162 -3.80 -8.47 13.07
N HIS A 163 -2.97 -9.46 13.38
CA HIS A 163 -1.91 -9.28 14.37
C HIS A 163 -0.88 -8.22 13.92
N ALA A 164 -0.47 -8.23 12.65
CA ALA A 164 0.43 -7.22 12.09
C ALA A 164 -0.18 -5.81 12.14
N LEU A 165 -1.49 -5.70 11.86
CA LEU A 165 -2.25 -4.45 11.96
C LEU A 165 -2.28 -3.90 13.40
N ILE A 166 -2.53 -4.77 14.38
CA ILE A 166 -2.50 -4.40 15.80
C ILE A 166 -1.11 -3.89 16.19
N CYS A 167 -0.06 -4.56 15.73
CA CYS A 167 1.32 -4.17 16.02
C CYS A 167 1.66 -2.78 15.45
N ILE A 168 1.28 -2.49 14.20
CA ILE A 168 1.56 -1.17 13.61
C ILE A 168 0.79 -0.06 14.32
N ILE A 169 -0.48 -0.26 14.66
CA ILE A 169 -1.28 0.75 15.39
C ILE A 169 -0.63 1.08 16.74
N LYS A 170 -0.18 0.05 17.46
CA LYS A 170 0.45 0.22 18.78
C LYS A 170 1.85 0.83 18.72
N SER A 171 2.57 0.68 17.61
CA SER A 171 3.92 1.22 17.48
C SER A 171 3.95 2.71 17.11
N GLN A 172 2.82 3.31 16.75
CA GLN A 172 2.75 4.73 16.41
C GLN A 172 2.68 5.61 17.66
N GLU A 173 3.38 6.74 17.63
CA GLU A 173 3.37 7.76 18.68
C GLU A 173 2.09 8.59 18.66
N GLN A 174 1.58 8.93 17.47
CA GLN A 174 0.39 9.75 17.29
C GLN A 174 -0.41 9.37 16.05
N LEU A 175 -1.10 8.23 16.10
CA LEU A 175 -2.06 7.92 15.03
C LEU A 175 -3.28 8.83 15.15
N ARG A 176 -3.63 9.55 14.07
CA ARG A 176 -4.73 10.51 14.03
C ARG A 176 -5.93 9.99 13.25
N GLN A 177 -5.67 9.32 12.13
CA GLN A 177 -6.70 8.82 11.23
C GLN A 177 -6.55 7.32 11.06
N PHE A 178 -7.64 6.60 11.25
CA PHE A 178 -7.72 5.18 11.01
C PHE A 178 -8.93 4.86 10.15
N SER A 179 -8.71 4.14 9.05
CA SER A 179 -9.78 3.61 8.21
C SER A 179 -9.60 2.12 8.01
N LEU A 180 -10.68 1.36 8.21
CA LEU A 180 -10.74 -0.06 7.92
C LEU A 180 -12.02 -0.35 7.16
N VAL A 181 -11.90 -0.57 5.85
CA VAL A 181 -13.00 -0.97 4.99
C VAL A 181 -12.86 -2.46 4.72
N GLY A 182 -13.76 -3.24 5.30
CA GLY A 182 -13.71 -4.69 5.23
C GLY A 182 -14.42 -5.26 4.01
N GLY A 183 -14.13 -6.51 3.68
CA GLY A 183 -15.01 -7.36 2.90
C GLY A 183 -15.76 -8.32 3.82
N GLY A 184 -17.09 -8.34 3.74
CA GLY A 184 -17.92 -9.10 4.68
C GLY A 184 -18.09 -8.41 6.04
N ILE A 185 -18.93 -8.99 6.90
CA ILE A 185 -19.33 -8.39 8.18
C ILE A 185 -18.69 -9.19 9.32
N PRO A 186 -17.44 -8.88 9.73
CA PRO A 186 -16.82 -9.52 10.89
C PRO A 186 -17.64 -9.22 12.14
N LYS A 187 -17.75 -10.21 13.03
CA LYS A 187 -18.45 -10.07 14.32
C LYS A 187 -17.55 -9.44 15.39
N GLU A 188 -16.24 -9.63 15.26
CA GLU A 188 -15.23 -9.23 16.24
C GLU A 188 -14.02 -8.63 15.53
N PHE A 189 -13.36 -7.67 16.19
CA PHE A 189 -12.17 -6.99 15.65
C PHE A 189 -10.89 -7.44 16.34
N TYR A 190 -10.93 -8.55 17.09
CA TYR A 190 -9.79 -9.31 17.61
C TYR A 190 -8.67 -8.45 18.24
N GLY A 191 -9.03 -7.35 18.91
CA GLY A 191 -8.09 -6.44 19.58
C GLY A 191 -7.62 -5.23 18.78
N VAL A 192 -8.07 -5.03 17.53
CA VAL A 192 -7.83 -3.79 16.76
C VAL A 192 -8.43 -2.58 17.48
N ILE A 193 -9.66 -2.69 17.99
CA ILE A 193 -10.32 -1.60 18.72
C ILE A 193 -9.57 -1.24 20.00
N SER A 194 -9.09 -2.23 20.76
CA SER A 194 -8.23 -1.99 21.93
C SER A 194 -6.87 -1.40 21.56
N ALA A 195 -6.34 -1.71 20.37
CA ALA A 195 -5.11 -1.07 19.88
C ALA A 195 -5.35 0.42 19.57
N LEU A 196 -6.50 0.77 19.00
CA LEU A 196 -6.89 2.16 18.74
C LEU A 196 -7.16 2.94 20.03
N GLU A 197 -7.68 2.29 21.08
CA GLU A 197 -7.85 2.91 22.40
C GLU A 197 -6.52 3.43 22.97
N ASN A 198 -5.39 2.74 22.69
CA ASN A 198 -4.06 3.21 23.09
C ASN A 198 -3.66 4.55 22.41
N GLN A 199 -4.33 4.92 21.33
CA GLN A 199 -4.16 6.19 20.59
C GLN A 199 -5.17 7.26 21.05
N SER A 200 -5.82 7.08 22.20
CA SER A 200 -6.91 7.94 22.70
C SER A 200 -6.61 9.43 22.84
N ASN A 201 -5.34 9.83 22.92
CA ASN A 201 -4.95 11.24 22.98
C ASN A 201 -4.59 11.84 21.61
N SER A 202 -4.49 11.05 20.54
CA SER A 202 -4.13 11.54 19.20
C SER A 202 -5.21 11.28 18.15
N LEU A 203 -6.02 10.24 18.33
CA LEU A 203 -7.01 9.80 17.35
C LEU A 203 -8.10 10.87 17.15
N GLN A 204 -8.30 11.26 15.90
CA GLN A 204 -9.24 12.29 15.44
C GLN A 204 -10.35 11.69 14.56
N GLU A 205 -10.02 10.71 13.73
CA GLU A 205 -10.95 10.06 12.82
C GLU A 205 -10.81 8.55 12.87
N VAL A 206 -11.94 7.86 13.05
CA VAL A 206 -12.08 6.42 12.89
C VAL A 206 -13.23 6.12 11.95
N ILE A 207 -12.92 5.46 10.84
CA ILE A 207 -13.88 4.97 9.86
C ILE A 207 -13.76 3.46 9.78
N ILE A 208 -14.85 2.75 10.07
CA ILE A 208 -14.92 1.30 9.97
C ILE A 208 -16.18 0.97 9.18
N GLU A 209 -16.00 0.39 8.00
CA GLU A 209 -17.10 0.04 7.08
C GLU A 209 -17.17 -1.47 6.87
N ASN A 210 -18.38 -1.96 6.57
CA ASN A 210 -18.75 -3.37 6.42
C ASN A 210 -18.46 -4.13 7.72
N CYS A 211 -19.13 -3.76 8.79
CA CYS A 211 -18.88 -4.29 10.13
C CYS A 211 -20.17 -4.35 10.94
N ALA A 212 -20.38 -5.43 11.73
CA ALA A 212 -21.49 -5.44 12.67
C ALA A 212 -21.15 -4.58 13.89
N ILE A 213 -21.99 -3.58 14.17
CA ILE A 213 -21.85 -2.77 15.39
C ILE A 213 -21.93 -3.69 16.62
N ASN A 214 -20.82 -3.75 17.37
CA ASN A 214 -20.72 -4.51 18.61
C ASN A 214 -20.36 -3.59 19.81
N THR A 215 -20.27 -4.15 21.01
CA THR A 215 -19.96 -3.36 22.20
C THR A 215 -18.50 -2.92 22.31
N GLU A 216 -17.58 -3.49 21.52
CA GLU A 216 -16.15 -3.16 21.54
C GLU A 216 -15.93 -1.70 21.16
N PHE A 217 -16.71 -1.16 20.22
CA PHE A 217 -16.61 0.24 19.77
C PHE A 217 -16.88 1.27 20.86
N LYS A 218 -17.54 0.90 21.96
CA LYS A 218 -17.82 1.83 23.07
C LYS A 218 -16.55 2.42 23.67
N VAL A 219 -15.42 1.72 23.60
CA VAL A 219 -14.15 2.22 24.15
C VAL A 219 -13.62 3.43 23.37
N LEU A 220 -13.94 3.54 22.07
CA LEU A 220 -13.53 4.67 21.23
C LEU A 220 -14.23 5.97 21.62
N MET A 221 -15.39 5.89 22.28
CA MET A 221 -16.08 7.07 22.82
C MET A 221 -15.29 7.76 23.95
N ASN A 222 -14.26 7.11 24.49
CA ASN A 222 -13.37 7.68 25.50
C ASN A 222 -12.16 8.41 24.90
N CYS A 223 -11.97 8.37 23.57
CA CYS A 223 -10.90 9.11 22.90
C CYS A 223 -11.17 10.62 22.97
N LYS A 224 -10.22 11.39 23.54
CA LYS A 224 -10.44 12.81 23.90
C LYS A 224 -10.55 13.73 22.70
N ASN A 225 -9.84 13.40 21.63
CA ASN A 225 -9.71 14.22 20.43
C ASN A 225 -10.49 13.65 19.24
N LEU A 226 -11.34 12.65 19.45
CA LEU A 226 -12.07 11.98 18.39
C LEU A 226 -13.20 12.90 17.88
N GLU A 227 -13.05 13.37 16.64
CA GLU A 227 -14.01 14.24 15.97
C GLU A 227 -15.00 13.44 15.11
N ILE A 228 -14.50 12.38 14.46
CA ILE A 228 -15.27 11.55 13.54
C ILE A 228 -15.18 10.09 13.98
N LEU A 229 -16.33 9.53 14.35
CA LEU A 229 -16.51 8.08 14.49
C LEU A 229 -17.60 7.64 13.52
N ARG A 230 -17.22 6.93 12.45
CA ARG A 230 -18.15 6.35 11.48
C ARG A 230 -18.02 4.84 11.52
N ILE A 231 -19.09 4.18 11.94
CA ILE A 231 -19.21 2.72 11.88
C ILE A 231 -20.42 2.43 11.01
N LYS A 232 -20.21 1.67 9.94
CA LYS A 232 -21.24 1.37 8.95
C LYS A 232 -21.25 -0.12 8.63
N ASP A 233 -22.44 -0.70 8.72
CA ASP A 233 -22.75 -2.07 8.28
C ASP A 233 -22.74 -2.20 6.75
#